data_AF-A0A8T3R6U5-F1
#
_entry.id   AF-A0A8T3R6U5-F1
#
_cell.length_a   1.000
_cell.length_b   1.000
_cell.length_c   1.000
_cell.angle_alpha   90.00
_cell.angle_beta   90.00
_cell.angle_gamma   90.00
#
_symmetry.space_group_name_H-M   'P 1'
#
loop_
_entity.id
_entity.type
_entity.pdbx_description
1 polymer ?
#
loop_
_entity_poly.entity_id
_entity_poly.type
_entity_poly.pdbx_seq_one_letter_code
_entity_poly.pdbx_strand_id
1 'polypeptide(L)'
;MALFDRVVNDEPALRGLGIAVITTSLDTESNTIDVELSTERLDAVAMIAARHGPNVVARVGDPTGALLKARGTIVVRVTDTSGRRVEAGVTPIPLFAEIPLDSVPNQRDRDGNVRFDDWYAGRWRLTAEAPGYAPTSVELDLSPGAEVSVEIVLLPAP
;
A
#
# COMPACT_ATOMS: atom_id res chain seq x y z
N MET A 1 -26.44 18.23 1.99
CA MET A 1 -25.33 17.28 2.18
C MET A 1 -24.03 18.07 2.22
N ALA A 2 -23.17 17.86 3.21
CA ALA A 2 -21.91 18.61 3.31
C ALA A 2 -20.99 18.27 2.13
N LEU A 3 -20.08 19.18 1.75
CA LEU A 3 -19.16 18.95 0.63
C LEU A 3 -18.28 17.71 0.87
N PHE A 4 -17.85 17.49 2.12
CA PHE A 4 -17.07 16.31 2.52
C PHE A 4 -17.81 15.01 2.26
N ASP A 5 -19.06 14.90 2.74
CA ASP A 5 -19.90 13.73 2.47
C ASP A 5 -20.10 13.50 0.97
N ARG A 6 -20.17 14.57 0.15
CA ARG A 6 -20.28 14.43 -1.31
C ARG A 6 -19.05 13.81 -1.93
N VAL A 7 -17.84 14.16 -1.48
CA VAL A 7 -16.60 13.59 -2.01
C VAL A 7 -16.48 12.13 -1.59
N VAL A 8 -16.68 11.83 -0.30
CA VAL A 8 -16.60 10.46 0.23
C VAL A 8 -17.63 9.52 -0.41
N ASN A 9 -18.88 9.97 -0.56
CA ASN A 9 -19.93 9.14 -1.18
C ASN A 9 -19.74 8.93 -2.69
N ASP A 10 -18.83 9.67 -3.33
CA ASP A 10 -18.57 9.58 -4.76
C ASP A 10 -17.40 8.65 -5.10
N GLU A 11 -16.66 8.17 -4.10
CA GLU A 11 -15.56 7.22 -4.28
C GLU A 11 -15.91 6.02 -5.16
N PRO A 12 -17.10 5.37 -5.07
CA PRO A 12 -17.45 4.27 -5.96
C PRO A 12 -17.52 4.69 -7.44
N ALA A 13 -18.02 5.90 -7.72
CA ALA A 13 -18.10 6.43 -9.08
C ALA A 13 -16.71 6.79 -9.60
N LEU A 14 -15.86 7.40 -8.77
CA LEU A 14 -14.46 7.69 -9.09
C LEU A 14 -13.67 6.40 -9.37
N ARG A 15 -13.92 5.34 -8.60
CA ARG A 15 -13.33 4.02 -8.83
C ARG A 15 -13.71 3.46 -10.19
N GLY A 16 -14.97 3.60 -10.58
CA GLY A 16 -15.46 3.24 -11.93
C GLY A 16 -14.81 4.04 -13.06
N LEU A 17 -14.23 5.21 -12.76
CA LEU A 17 -13.49 6.05 -13.70
C LEU A 17 -11.97 5.78 -13.69
N GLY A 18 -11.50 4.79 -12.92
CA GLY A 18 -10.09 4.50 -12.77
C GLY A 18 -9.36 5.46 -11.83
N ILE A 19 -10.03 5.91 -10.77
CA ILE A 19 -9.44 6.75 -9.71
C ILE A 19 -9.77 6.15 -8.35
N ALA A 20 -8.76 5.80 -7.57
CA ALA A 20 -8.94 5.44 -6.16
C ALA A 20 -8.62 6.66 -5.29
N VAL A 21 -9.48 6.93 -4.32
CA VAL A 21 -9.21 7.93 -3.28
C VAL A 21 -8.39 7.26 -2.19
N ILE A 22 -7.23 7.83 -1.87
CA ILE A 22 -6.31 7.39 -0.82
C ILE A 22 -6.77 7.99 0.51
N THR A 23 -6.91 9.31 0.54
CA THR A 23 -7.37 10.06 1.71
C THR A 23 -8.33 11.17 1.28
N THR A 24 -9.29 11.49 2.16
CA THR A 24 -10.12 12.69 2.08
C THR A 24 -10.04 13.39 3.43
N SER A 25 -9.61 14.65 3.46
CA SER A 25 -9.48 15.43 4.69
C SER A 25 -10.06 16.83 4.53
N LEU A 26 -10.58 17.38 5.62
CA LEU A 26 -11.05 18.77 5.68
C LEU A 26 -9.93 19.65 6.23
N ASP A 27 -9.45 20.58 5.41
CA ASP A 27 -8.61 21.67 5.87
C ASP A 27 -9.50 22.82 6.36
N THR A 28 -9.56 23.00 7.67
CA THR A 28 -10.36 24.04 8.30
C THR A 28 -9.78 25.44 8.16
N GLU A 29 -8.47 25.57 7.94
CA GLU A 29 -7.82 26.88 7.77
C GLU A 29 -8.10 27.47 6.39
N SER A 30 -7.94 26.66 5.34
CA SER A 30 -8.25 27.07 3.96
C SER A 30 -9.71 26.86 3.58
N ASN A 31 -10.50 26.18 4.43
CA ASN A 31 -11.87 25.75 4.15
C ASN A 31 -11.98 24.95 2.85
N THR A 32 -11.01 24.06 2.62
CA THR A 32 -10.95 23.16 1.47
C THR A 32 -11.02 21.69 1.88
N ILE A 33 -11.29 20.84 0.90
CA ILE A 33 -11.20 19.39 1.05
C ILE A 33 -10.01 18.91 0.25
N ASP A 34 -9.02 18.37 0.93
CA ASP A 34 -7.88 17.73 0.31
C ASP A 34 -8.24 16.29 -0.02
N VAL A 35 -7.95 15.89 -1.26
CA VAL A 35 -8.19 14.54 -1.76
C VAL A 35 -6.91 14.02 -2.39
N GLU A 36 -6.37 12.95 -1.84
CA GLU A 36 -5.21 12.27 -2.40
C GLU A 36 -5.65 11.08 -3.26
N LEU A 37 -5.06 10.92 -4.44
CA LEU A 37 -5.52 9.99 -5.46
C LEU A 37 -4.45 8.96 -5.83
N SER A 38 -4.90 7.73 -6.06
CA SER A 38 -4.17 6.69 -6.78
C SER A 38 -4.81 6.49 -8.15
N THR A 39 -4.10 6.87 -9.21
CA THR A 39 -4.60 6.79 -10.59
C THR A 39 -3.49 6.93 -11.63
N GLU A 40 -3.62 6.24 -12.76
CA GLU A 40 -2.78 6.44 -13.96
C GLU A 40 -3.31 7.59 -14.85
N ARG A 41 -4.44 8.19 -14.48
CA ARG A 41 -5.08 9.25 -15.25
C ARG A 41 -4.42 10.59 -15.02
N LEU A 42 -3.81 11.13 -16.08
CA LEU A 42 -3.19 12.46 -16.07
C LEU A 42 -4.22 13.59 -15.89
N ASP A 43 -5.49 13.37 -16.23
CA ASP A 43 -6.58 14.35 -16.12
C ASP A 43 -7.34 14.29 -14.78
N ALA A 44 -6.98 13.35 -13.88
CA ALA A 44 -7.73 13.08 -12.66
C ALA A 44 -7.92 14.31 -11.78
N VAL A 45 -6.86 15.08 -11.53
CA VAL A 45 -6.92 16.28 -10.67
C VAL A 45 -7.91 17.30 -11.21
N ALA A 46 -7.84 17.60 -12.52
CA ALA A 46 -8.75 18.53 -13.17
C ALA A 46 -10.19 18.02 -13.15
N MET A 47 -10.39 16.70 -13.31
CA MET A 47 -11.70 16.08 -13.25
C MET A 47 -12.32 16.16 -11.86
N ILE A 48 -11.55 15.91 -10.79
CA ILE A 48 -12.03 16.04 -9.40
C ILE A 48 -12.43 17.49 -9.11
N ALA A 49 -11.58 18.46 -9.49
CA ALA A 49 -11.88 19.88 -9.31
C ALA A 49 -13.16 20.30 -10.07
N ALA A 50 -13.33 19.85 -11.33
CA ALA A 50 -14.53 20.13 -12.12
C ALA A 50 -15.81 19.50 -11.54
N ARG A 51 -15.68 18.31 -10.94
CA ARG A 51 -16.81 17.53 -10.41
C ARG A 51 -17.30 18.02 -9.06
N HIS A 52 -16.40 18.42 -8.16
CA HIS A 52 -16.76 18.79 -6.79
C HIS A 52 -16.67 20.29 -6.50
N GLY A 53 -16.07 21.06 -7.43
CA GLY A 53 -15.97 22.50 -7.36
C GLY A 53 -14.63 23.00 -6.76
N PRO A 54 -14.48 24.33 -6.66
CA PRO A 54 -13.18 24.97 -6.39
C PRO A 54 -12.64 24.76 -4.97
N ASN A 55 -13.48 24.28 -4.04
CA ASN A 55 -13.08 24.03 -2.66
C ASN A 55 -12.55 22.60 -2.45
N VAL A 56 -12.35 21.83 -3.53
CA VAL A 56 -11.72 20.51 -3.49
C VAL A 56 -10.35 20.59 -4.16
N VAL A 57 -9.31 20.27 -3.41
CA VAL A 57 -7.92 20.27 -3.86
C VAL A 57 -7.49 18.81 -4.02
N ALA A 58 -7.37 18.37 -5.27
CA ALA A 58 -6.97 17.02 -5.58
C ALA A 58 -5.47 16.94 -5.89
N ARG A 59 -4.83 15.85 -5.45
CA ARG A 59 -3.40 15.59 -5.68
C ARG A 59 -3.22 14.11 -6.02
N VAL A 60 -2.32 13.80 -6.95
CA VAL A 60 -1.98 12.41 -7.23
C VAL A 60 -0.83 12.01 -6.31
N GLY A 61 -1.15 11.19 -5.30
CA GLY A 61 -0.18 10.57 -4.40
C GLY A 61 0.45 9.32 -5.00
N ASP A 62 -0.34 8.55 -5.77
CA ASP A 62 0.12 7.37 -6.49
C ASP A 62 -0.25 7.44 -7.99
N PRO A 63 0.70 7.83 -8.85
CA PRO A 63 0.46 7.92 -10.29
C PRO A 63 0.41 6.56 -10.99
N THR A 64 0.66 5.45 -10.28
CA THR A 64 0.60 4.10 -10.85
C THR A 64 -0.79 3.48 -10.77
N GLY A 65 -1.73 4.13 -10.07
CA GLY A 65 -3.09 3.62 -9.87
C GLY A 65 -3.14 2.27 -9.15
N ALA A 66 -2.12 1.93 -8.36
CA ALA A 66 -1.96 0.61 -7.79
C ALA A 66 -3.14 0.19 -6.90
N LEU A 67 -3.82 1.15 -6.27
CA LEU A 67 -4.98 0.86 -5.42
C LEU A 67 -6.23 0.42 -6.21
N LEU A 68 -6.25 0.66 -7.53
CA LEU A 68 -7.30 0.23 -8.43
C LEU A 68 -7.06 -1.18 -8.98
N LYS A 69 -5.82 -1.64 -8.96
CA LYS A 69 -5.43 -2.88 -9.61
C LYS A 69 -5.69 -4.08 -8.69
N ALA A 70 -5.72 -5.28 -9.27
CA ALA A 70 -5.99 -6.51 -8.53
C ALA A 70 -5.01 -6.67 -7.35
N ARG A 71 -5.51 -7.15 -6.21
CA ARG A 71 -4.71 -7.34 -5.02
C ARG A 71 -3.76 -8.52 -5.19
N GLY A 72 -2.51 -8.32 -4.82
CA GLY A 72 -1.46 -9.33 -4.92
C GLY A 72 -1.25 -10.09 -3.63
N THR A 73 -0.29 -11.00 -3.66
CA THR A 73 0.19 -11.76 -2.50
C THR A 73 1.70 -11.71 -2.42
N ILE A 74 2.23 -11.54 -1.21
CA ILE A 74 3.66 -11.68 -0.92
C ILE A 74 3.86 -12.90 0.00
N VAL A 75 4.77 -13.80 -0.38
CA VAL A 75 5.21 -14.94 0.42
C VAL A 75 6.67 -14.76 0.78
N VAL A 76 6.99 -14.76 2.08
CA VAL A 76 8.32 -14.46 2.61
C VAL A 76 8.89 -15.68 3.31
N ARG A 77 9.99 -16.18 2.77
CA ARG A 77 10.83 -17.19 3.42
C ARG A 77 11.97 -16.49 4.14
N VAL A 78 12.14 -16.77 5.43
CA VAL A 78 13.26 -16.22 6.22
C VAL A 78 14.21 -17.35 6.61
N THR A 79 15.50 -17.18 6.31
CA THR A 79 16.56 -18.14 6.62
C THR A 79 17.75 -17.47 7.28
N ASP A 80 18.63 -18.25 7.90
CA ASP A 80 19.97 -17.82 8.26
C ASP A 80 20.99 -18.08 7.13
N THR A 81 22.25 -17.69 7.33
CA THR A 81 23.33 -17.87 6.35
C THR A 81 23.67 -19.34 6.05
N SER A 82 23.20 -20.29 6.86
CA SER A 82 23.33 -21.73 6.60
C SER A 82 22.17 -22.29 5.76
N GLY A 83 21.17 -21.46 5.43
CA GLY A 83 19.97 -21.84 4.71
C GLY A 83 18.88 -22.44 5.61
N ARG A 84 19.09 -22.47 6.93
CA ARG A 84 18.10 -22.97 7.89
C ARG A 84 17.01 -21.94 8.07
N ARG A 85 15.75 -22.37 8.13
CA ARG A 85 14.62 -21.47 8.38
C ARG A 85 14.72 -20.82 9.75
N VAL A 86 14.37 -19.54 9.80
CA VAL A 86 14.29 -18.75 11.03
C VAL A 86 12.86 -18.29 11.23
N GLU A 87 12.33 -18.50 12.43
CA GLU A 87 11.03 -17.97 12.82
C GLU A 87 11.18 -16.47 13.11
N ALA A 88 10.99 -15.65 12.08
CA ALA A 88 11.08 -14.19 12.16
C ALA A 88 9.70 -13.53 12.08
N GLY A 89 9.57 -12.37 12.72
CA GLY A 89 8.53 -11.40 12.39
C GLY A 89 8.91 -10.69 11.09
N VAL A 90 7.94 -10.38 10.24
CA VAL A 90 8.16 -9.62 9.01
C VAL A 90 7.23 -8.41 9.00
N THR A 91 7.84 -7.23 8.95
CA THR A 91 7.17 -5.93 8.93
C THR A 91 7.23 -5.34 7.53
N PRO A 92 6.10 -5.25 6.82
CA PRO A 92 6.02 -4.58 5.54
C PRO A 92 5.79 -3.06 5.66
N ILE A 93 6.43 -2.29 4.79
CA ILE A 93 6.33 -0.82 4.70
C ILE A 93 6.14 -0.44 3.23
N PRO A 94 5.08 0.29 2.86
CA PRO A 94 4.94 0.80 1.49
C PRO A 94 5.98 1.88 1.23
N LEU A 95 6.63 1.84 0.07
CA LEU A 95 7.61 2.87 -0.32
C LEU A 95 7.00 4.00 -1.16
N PHE A 96 5.70 3.92 -1.45
CA PHE A 96 4.90 5.02 -1.96
C PHE A 96 3.87 5.45 -0.90
N ALA A 97 3.56 6.75 -0.90
CA ALA A 97 2.85 7.40 0.19
C ALA A 97 1.50 6.74 0.50
N GLU A 98 1.29 6.51 1.80
CA GLU A 98 -0.01 6.35 2.47
C GLU A 98 -0.99 5.38 1.81
N ILE A 99 -0.50 4.24 1.29
CA ILE A 99 -1.36 3.07 1.15
C ILE A 99 -1.97 2.81 2.53
N PRO A 100 -3.31 2.84 2.68
CA PRO A 100 -3.94 2.50 3.95
C PRO A 100 -3.53 1.07 4.29
N LEU A 101 -2.58 0.94 5.22
CA LEU A 101 -2.30 -0.30 5.90
C LEU A 101 -3.41 -0.49 6.92
N ASP A 102 -4.64 -0.67 6.45
CA ASP A 102 -5.59 -1.47 7.21
C ASP A 102 -4.81 -2.76 7.49
N SER A 103 -4.55 -3.01 8.77
CA SER A 103 -3.49 -3.91 9.21
C SER A 103 -3.81 -5.32 8.74
N VAL A 104 -3.42 -5.67 7.51
CA VAL A 104 -3.78 -6.97 6.94
C VAL A 104 -2.97 -7.99 7.72
N PRO A 105 -3.63 -8.94 8.41
CA PRO A 105 -2.93 -9.92 9.20
C PRO A 105 -2.02 -10.74 8.29
N ASN A 106 -0.74 -10.83 8.65
CA ASN A 106 0.13 -11.82 8.05
C ASN A 106 -0.20 -13.20 8.64
N GLN A 107 -0.12 -14.24 7.82
CA GLN A 107 -0.33 -15.62 8.24
C GLN A 107 0.95 -16.41 8.03
N ARG A 108 1.20 -17.43 8.85
CA ARG A 108 2.17 -18.46 8.48
C ARG A 108 1.48 -19.49 7.61
N ASP A 109 2.04 -19.79 6.45
CA ASP A 109 1.58 -20.90 5.64
C ASP A 109 2.02 -22.26 6.25
N ARG A 110 1.65 -23.37 5.60
CA ARG A 110 2.00 -24.73 6.09
C ARG A 110 3.49 -25.01 6.05
N ASP A 111 4.26 -24.26 5.27
CA ASP A 111 5.70 -24.36 5.18
C ASP A 111 6.38 -23.43 6.20
N GLY A 112 5.64 -22.61 6.94
CA GLY A 112 6.14 -21.66 7.93
C GLY A 112 6.63 -20.34 7.32
N ASN A 113 6.39 -20.10 6.03
CA ASN A 113 6.65 -18.80 5.41
C ASN A 113 5.63 -17.78 5.91
N VAL A 114 6.02 -16.50 5.96
CA VAL A 114 5.10 -15.42 6.28
C VAL A 114 4.39 -14.99 4.99
N ARG A 115 3.06 -15.01 4.98
CA ARG A 115 2.22 -14.72 3.82
C ARG A 115 1.36 -13.48 4.08
N PHE A 116 1.33 -12.60 3.08
CA PHE A 116 0.57 -11.35 3.03
C PHE A 116 -0.39 -11.43 1.84
N ASP A 117 -1.67 -11.72 2.09
CA ASP A 117 -2.72 -11.84 1.07
C ASP A 117 -3.53 -10.55 0.94
N ASP A 118 -4.07 -10.26 -0.24
CA ASP A 118 -4.95 -9.11 -0.53
C ASP A 118 -4.24 -7.73 -0.49
N TRP A 119 -2.96 -7.70 -0.85
CA TRP A 119 -2.11 -6.52 -0.76
C TRP A 119 -2.20 -5.63 -1.99
N TYR A 120 -2.14 -4.31 -1.78
CA TYR A 120 -2.07 -3.36 -2.89
C TYR A 120 -0.79 -3.57 -3.69
N ALA A 121 -0.91 -3.46 -5.02
CA ALA A 121 0.25 -3.42 -5.89
C ALA A 121 1.16 -2.24 -5.53
N GLY A 122 2.41 -2.28 -5.99
CA GLY A 122 3.38 -1.21 -5.77
C GLY A 122 4.66 -1.69 -5.12
N ARG A 123 5.50 -0.74 -4.71
CA ARG A 123 6.81 -1.02 -4.14
C ARG A 123 6.74 -1.13 -2.62
N TRP A 124 7.30 -2.21 -2.11
CA TRP A 124 7.26 -2.57 -0.70
C TRP A 124 8.68 -2.77 -0.18
N ARG A 125 8.92 -2.34 1.05
CA ARG A 125 10.07 -2.75 1.86
C ARG A 125 9.59 -3.72 2.92
N LEU A 126 10.19 -4.90 2.96
CA LEU A 126 9.94 -5.90 3.99
C LEU A 126 11.14 -5.96 4.91
N THR A 127 10.93 -5.86 6.21
CA THR A 127 11.98 -6.01 7.22
C THR A 127 11.70 -7.26 8.04
N ALA A 128 12.64 -8.21 8.05
CA ALA A 128 12.57 -9.40 8.89
C ALA A 128 13.41 -9.24 10.16
N GLU A 129 12.86 -9.67 11.29
CA GLU A 129 13.49 -9.57 12.60
C GLU A 129 13.31 -10.87 13.40
N ALA A 130 14.38 -11.33 14.05
CA ALA A 130 14.37 -12.49 14.94
C ALA A 130 15.41 -12.35 16.05
N PRO A 131 15.17 -12.88 17.27
CA PRO A 131 16.15 -12.88 18.34
C PRO A 131 17.47 -13.54 17.94
N GLY A 132 18.59 -12.89 18.25
CA GLY A 132 19.94 -13.37 17.89
C GLY A 132 20.40 -13.04 16.47
N TYR A 133 19.59 -12.31 15.70
CA TYR A 133 19.91 -11.88 14.34
C TYR A 133 19.79 -10.36 14.19
N ALA A 134 20.55 -9.79 13.26
CA ALA A 134 20.39 -8.41 12.84
C ALA A 134 19.17 -8.26 11.91
N PRO A 135 18.33 -7.21 12.07
CA PRO A 135 17.24 -6.92 11.13
C PRO A 135 17.75 -6.81 9.69
N THR A 136 17.03 -7.40 8.75
CA THR A 136 17.37 -7.34 7.32
C THR A 136 16.16 -6.91 6.52
N SER A 137 16.35 -5.95 5.61
CA SER A 137 15.31 -5.44 4.74
C SER A 137 15.54 -5.80 3.28
N VAL A 138 14.47 -6.12 2.57
CA VAL A 138 14.45 -6.29 1.12
C VAL A 138 13.36 -5.41 0.52
N GLU A 139 13.59 -4.92 -0.69
CA GLU A 139 12.57 -4.20 -1.46
C GLU A 139 12.08 -5.06 -2.61
N LEU A 140 10.78 -4.98 -2.89
CA LEU A 140 10.16 -5.68 -4.01
C LEU A 140 9.06 -4.85 -4.64
N ASP A 141 8.78 -5.12 -5.92
CA ASP A 141 7.62 -4.61 -6.62
C ASP A 141 6.54 -5.70 -6.68
N LEU A 142 5.40 -5.45 -6.04
CA LEU A 142 4.23 -6.30 -6.14
C LEU A 142 3.41 -5.87 -7.35
N SER A 143 3.46 -6.68 -8.40
CA SER A 143 2.57 -6.48 -9.54
C SER A 143 1.11 -6.80 -9.16
N PRO A 144 0.13 -6.15 -9.80
CA PRO A 144 -1.28 -6.41 -9.51
C PRO A 144 -1.69 -7.85 -9.74
N GLY A 145 -2.42 -8.42 -8.78
CA GLY A 145 -2.89 -9.81 -8.82
C GLY A 145 -1.79 -10.85 -8.78
N ALA A 146 -0.53 -10.44 -8.69
CA ALA A 146 0.60 -11.35 -8.71
C ALA A 146 0.81 -11.95 -7.32
N GLU A 147 1.29 -13.19 -7.30
CA GLU A 147 1.93 -13.78 -6.13
C GLU A 147 3.45 -13.70 -6.30
N VAL A 148 4.12 -13.06 -5.34
CA VAL A 148 5.59 -12.89 -5.34
C VAL A 148 6.16 -13.63 -4.15
N SER A 149 7.16 -14.47 -4.41
CA SER A 149 7.95 -15.14 -3.37
C SER A 149 9.29 -14.43 -3.19
N VAL A 150 9.68 -14.16 -1.94
CA VAL A 150 10.95 -13.52 -1.59
C VAL A 150 11.66 -14.28 -0.47
N GLU A 151 12.99 -14.33 -0.54
CA GLU A 151 13.84 -14.88 0.49
C GLU A 151 14.60 -13.75 1.20
N ILE A 152 14.56 -13.76 2.53
CA ILE A 152 15.33 -12.84 3.38
C ILE A 152 16.31 -13.67 4.20
N VAL A 153 17.60 -13.42 4.00
CA VAL A 153 18.68 -14.08 4.75
C VAL A 153 19.11 -13.19 5.90
N LEU A 154 18.89 -13.66 7.13
CA LEU A 154 19.30 -12.98 8.34
C LEU A 154 20.76 -13.28 8.68
N LEU A 155 21.50 -12.24 9.04
CA LEU A 155 22.85 -12.34 9.58
C LEU A 155 22.79 -12.44 11.11
N PRO A 156 23.63 -13.26 11.77
CA PRO A 156 23.76 -13.25 13.23
C PRO A 156 24.04 -11.84 13.74
N ALA A 157 23.46 -11.49 14.89
CA ALA A 157 23.79 -10.24 15.56
C ALA A 157 25.25 -10.26 16.05
N PRO A 158 25.96 -9.11 16.07
CA PRO A 158 27.32 -9.00 16.58
C PRO A 158 27.50 -9.44 18.03
#